data_AF-U6DKJ7-F1
#
_entry.id   AF-U6DKJ7-F1
#
_cell.length_a   1.000
_cell.length_b   1.000
_cell.length_c   1.000
_cell.angle_alpha   90.00
_cell.angle_beta   90.00
_cell.angle_gamma   90.00
#
_symmetry.space_group_name_H-M   'P 1'
#
loop_
_entity.id
_entity.type
_entity.pdbx_description
1 polymer ?
#
loop_
_entity_poly.entity_id
_entity_poly.type
_entity_poly.pdbx_seq_one_letter_code
_entity_poly.pdbx_strand_id
1 'polypeptide(L)'
;HHSGVYPVHVQLYEAWKQVWSIRVTSTEEYPHLKPARYRRGFIHNGIMVLPRQTCGLFTHTIFYNEYPGGSSELDKIINGGELFLTVLLNPISIFMTHLSNYGNDRLGLYTFKHLVRFLHSWTNLRLQTLPPVQLAQKYFQIFSEEKDPLWQDPCEDKRHKDIWSKEKTCDRFPKLLIIGPQKTGTTALYLFLGMHPDLSSNYPSSETFEEIQFFNGHNYHKGIDWYMEFFPIPSNTTSDFYFEKSANYFDSEVAPRRAAALLPKAKVLTILINPADRAYSWYQHQRAHDDPVALKYTFHEVITAGPDASLKLRALQSRCLVPGWYATHIERWLSAFHANQILVLDGKLLRTEPAKVMDTVQKFLGVTNTIDYHKTLAFDPKKGFWCQLLEGGKTKCLGKSKGRKYPEMDLDSRAFLKDYYRDHNIELSKLLYKMGQTLPTWLREDLQNTR
;
A
#
# COMPACT_ATOMS: atom_id res chain seq x y z
N HIS A 1 12.86 7.99 -26.07
CA HIS A 1 11.85 7.16 -25.38
C HIS A 1 12.27 6.99 -23.94
N HIS A 2 11.42 7.35 -22.97
CA HIS A 2 11.64 7.13 -21.52
C HIS A 2 11.10 5.77 -21.06
N SER A 3 10.89 4.85 -22.00
CA SER A 3 10.22 3.58 -21.78
C SER A 3 11.00 2.74 -20.76
N GLY A 4 10.29 2.24 -19.75
CA GLY A 4 10.80 1.27 -18.77
C GLY A 4 11.53 1.86 -17.55
N VAL A 5 11.81 3.17 -17.51
CA VAL A 5 12.33 3.81 -16.28
C VAL A 5 11.22 3.96 -15.24
N TYR A 6 10.06 4.45 -15.70
CA TYR A 6 8.79 4.45 -14.98
C TYR A 6 7.62 4.42 -15.98
N PRO A 7 6.63 3.51 -15.85
CA PRO A 7 6.62 2.35 -14.94
C PRO A 7 7.87 1.48 -15.11
N VAL A 8 8.32 0.90 -13.99
CA VAL A 8 9.56 0.12 -13.97
C VAL A 8 9.40 -1.14 -14.81
N HIS A 9 10.36 -1.38 -15.70
CA HIS A 9 10.53 -2.64 -16.41
C HIS A 9 11.71 -3.39 -15.79
N VAL A 10 11.46 -4.48 -15.05
CA VAL A 10 12.49 -5.14 -14.22
C VAL A 10 13.70 -5.59 -15.05
N GLN A 11 13.46 -6.20 -16.22
CA GLN A 11 14.54 -6.64 -17.12
C GLN A 11 15.43 -5.49 -17.59
N LEU A 12 14.90 -4.26 -17.72
CA LEU A 12 15.71 -3.09 -18.09
C LEU A 12 16.70 -2.73 -16.97
N TYR A 13 16.23 -2.70 -15.72
CA TYR A 13 17.08 -2.40 -14.56
C TYR A 13 18.15 -3.49 -14.35
N GLU A 14 17.80 -4.75 -14.59
CA GLU A 14 18.74 -5.85 -14.55
C GLU A 14 19.83 -5.73 -15.62
N ALA A 15 19.44 -5.48 -16.87
CA ALA A 15 20.38 -5.27 -17.97
C ALA A 15 21.26 -4.04 -17.74
N TRP A 16 20.69 -2.93 -17.27
CA TRP A 16 21.42 -1.71 -16.86
C TRP A 16 22.53 -2.00 -15.85
N LYS A 17 22.23 -2.82 -14.85
CA LYS A 17 23.19 -3.18 -13.81
C LYS A 17 24.26 -4.15 -14.34
N GLN A 18 23.84 -5.21 -15.04
CA GLN A 18 24.73 -6.31 -15.44
C GLN A 18 25.60 -5.95 -16.65
N VAL A 19 25.05 -5.26 -17.65
CA VAL A 19 25.74 -5.00 -18.92
C VAL A 19 26.49 -3.67 -18.89
N TRP A 20 25.87 -2.60 -18.39
CA TRP A 20 26.42 -1.24 -18.46
C TRP A 20 26.89 -0.68 -17.12
N SER A 21 26.73 -1.42 -16.02
CA SER A 21 27.07 -0.96 -14.67
C SER A 21 26.43 0.40 -14.32
N ILE A 22 25.22 0.65 -14.81
CA ILE A 22 24.48 1.88 -14.54
C ILE A 22 24.09 1.91 -13.06
N ARG A 23 24.42 3.02 -12.40
CA ARG A 23 24.07 3.29 -10.99
C ARG A 23 23.10 4.45 -10.82
N VAL A 24 23.00 5.31 -11.83
CA VAL A 24 22.16 6.50 -11.81
C VAL A 24 21.48 6.68 -13.16
N THR A 25 20.21 7.05 -13.14
CA THR A 25 19.45 7.47 -14.30
C THR A 25 18.48 8.58 -13.89
N SER A 26 17.65 9.06 -14.82
CA SER A 26 16.62 10.06 -14.53
C SER A 26 15.33 9.77 -15.29
N THR A 27 14.22 10.25 -14.77
CA THR A 27 12.90 10.15 -15.41
C THR A 27 12.12 11.44 -15.26
N GLU A 28 11.31 11.75 -16.26
CA GLU A 28 10.40 12.90 -16.24
C GLU A 28 9.01 12.52 -15.68
N GLU A 29 8.73 11.23 -15.52
CA GLU A 29 7.36 10.72 -15.35
C GLU A 29 7.08 10.24 -13.91
N TYR A 30 7.97 10.49 -12.94
CA TYR A 30 7.87 9.90 -11.60
C TYR A 30 7.94 10.88 -10.42
N PRO A 31 7.04 10.71 -9.43
CA PRO A 31 5.66 10.26 -9.66
C PRO A 31 5.01 11.23 -10.66
N HIS A 32 4.05 10.74 -11.45
CA HIS A 32 3.35 11.57 -12.43
C HIS A 32 2.35 12.48 -11.72
N LEU A 33 2.87 13.55 -11.11
CA LEU A 33 2.12 14.54 -10.34
C LEU A 33 2.10 15.87 -11.07
N LYS A 34 0.98 16.59 -10.93
CA LYS A 34 0.82 17.97 -11.39
C LYS A 34 0.65 18.89 -10.18
N PRO A 35 1.41 19.99 -10.08
CA PRO A 35 2.51 20.43 -10.94
C PRO A 35 3.78 19.55 -10.87
N ALA A 36 4.60 19.59 -11.93
CA ALA A 36 5.82 18.80 -12.11
C ALA A 36 6.87 18.97 -10.99
N ARG A 37 6.83 20.07 -10.24
CA ARG A 37 7.70 20.29 -9.06
C ARG A 37 7.51 19.28 -7.93
N TYR A 38 6.44 18.48 -7.97
CA TYR A 38 6.22 17.38 -7.02
C TYR A 38 6.81 16.05 -7.49
N ARG A 39 7.54 16.03 -8.62
CA ARG A 39 8.34 14.87 -9.03
C ARG A 39 9.42 14.59 -7.97
N ARG A 40 9.77 13.32 -7.84
CA ARG A 40 10.59 12.78 -6.75
C ARG A 40 11.62 11.83 -7.32
N GLY A 41 12.69 11.59 -6.58
CA GLY A 41 13.59 10.49 -6.87
C GLY A 41 13.03 9.17 -6.35
N PHE A 42 13.67 8.07 -6.73
CA PHE A 42 13.53 6.78 -6.05
C PHE A 42 14.75 5.90 -6.31
N ILE A 43 14.88 4.83 -5.53
CA ILE A 43 15.90 3.82 -5.71
C ILE A 43 15.22 2.48 -5.99
N HIS A 44 15.59 1.85 -7.11
CA HIS A 44 15.10 0.51 -7.45
C HIS A 44 16.26 -0.36 -7.94
N ASN A 45 16.36 -1.59 -7.40
CA ASN A 45 17.43 -2.55 -7.70
C ASN A 45 18.88 -1.97 -7.58
N GLY A 46 19.07 -1.00 -6.68
CA GLY A 46 20.35 -0.31 -6.48
C GLY A 46 20.67 0.80 -7.49
N ILE A 47 19.74 1.12 -8.39
CA ILE A 47 19.85 2.24 -9.34
C ILE A 47 19.09 3.44 -8.76
N MET A 48 19.80 4.57 -8.63
CA MET A 48 19.25 5.85 -8.21
C MET A 48 18.59 6.56 -9.40
N VAL A 49 17.28 6.80 -9.32
CA VAL A 49 16.50 7.47 -10.36
C VAL A 49 16.18 8.89 -9.87
N LEU A 50 16.63 9.89 -10.61
CA LEU A 50 16.44 11.29 -10.24
C LEU A 50 15.29 11.95 -11.03
N PRO A 51 14.57 12.91 -10.44
CA PRO A 51 13.49 13.61 -11.12
C PRO A 51 14.03 14.61 -12.12
N ARG A 52 13.74 14.37 -13.40
CA ARG A 52 14.10 15.24 -14.51
C ARG A 52 13.08 16.37 -14.66
N GLN A 53 13.59 17.57 -14.91
CA GLN A 53 12.82 18.77 -15.14
C GLN A 53 12.70 19.07 -16.64
N THR A 54 11.65 19.79 -17.01
CA THR A 54 11.41 20.26 -18.38
C THR A 54 12.04 21.63 -18.59
N CYS A 55 12.52 21.90 -19.80
CA CYS A 55 13.12 23.18 -20.16
C CYS A 55 12.36 23.93 -21.27
N GLY A 56 11.15 23.49 -21.62
CA GLY A 56 10.32 24.10 -22.67
C GLY A 56 10.78 23.78 -24.11
N LEU A 57 11.90 23.10 -24.29
CA LEU A 57 12.39 22.71 -25.62
C LEU A 57 11.86 21.33 -26.03
N PHE A 58 11.26 21.25 -27.22
CA PHE A 58 10.74 20.02 -27.80
C PHE A 58 11.62 19.50 -28.94
N THR A 59 11.47 18.23 -29.29
CA THR A 59 12.24 17.56 -30.36
C THR A 59 12.16 18.25 -31.71
N HIS A 60 10.98 18.79 -32.03
CA HIS A 60 10.67 19.42 -33.32
C HIS A 60 10.97 20.93 -33.35
N THR A 61 11.27 21.53 -32.19
CA THR A 61 11.56 22.97 -32.10
C THR A 61 13.04 23.20 -32.32
N ILE A 62 13.42 23.57 -33.55
CA ILE A 62 14.83 23.69 -33.97
C ILE A 62 15.23 25.12 -34.35
N PHE A 63 14.26 25.96 -34.72
CA PHE A 63 14.46 27.36 -35.05
C PHE A 63 13.80 28.27 -34.02
N TYR A 64 14.45 29.38 -33.71
CA TYR A 64 14.03 30.32 -32.67
C TYR A 64 12.69 30.97 -32.98
N ASN A 65 12.48 31.34 -34.25
CA ASN A 65 11.25 31.99 -34.70
C ASN A 65 10.07 31.02 -34.85
N GLU A 66 10.34 29.71 -34.79
CA GLU A 66 9.32 28.65 -34.88
C GLU A 66 8.98 28.07 -33.51
N TYR A 67 9.50 28.65 -32.42
CA TYR A 67 9.13 28.24 -31.07
C TYR A 67 7.61 28.38 -30.88
N PRO A 68 6.91 27.40 -30.27
CA PRO A 68 5.47 27.50 -30.03
C PRO A 68 5.11 28.75 -29.22
N GLY A 69 4.28 29.64 -29.78
CA GLY A 69 3.97 30.95 -29.18
C GLY A 69 4.95 32.08 -29.55
N GLY A 70 5.93 31.80 -30.40
CA GLY A 70 6.94 32.73 -30.89
C GLY A 70 8.17 32.82 -30.00
N SER A 71 9.24 33.41 -30.54
CA SER A 71 10.52 33.62 -29.85
C SER A 71 10.39 34.34 -28.50
N SER A 72 9.48 35.32 -28.42
CA SER A 72 9.20 36.04 -27.17
C SER A 72 8.72 35.14 -26.04
N GLU A 73 8.08 34.01 -26.35
CA GLU A 73 7.59 33.09 -25.33
C GLU A 73 8.73 32.28 -24.71
N LEU A 74 9.70 31.85 -25.52
CA LEU A 74 10.92 31.22 -25.03
C LEU A 74 11.68 32.17 -24.09
N ASP A 75 11.81 33.44 -24.47
CA ASP A 75 12.44 34.47 -23.63
C ASP A 75 11.70 34.69 -22.32
N LYS A 76 10.35 34.70 -22.31
CA LYS A 76 9.56 34.82 -21.07
C LYS A 76 9.79 33.64 -20.14
N ILE A 77 9.80 32.41 -20.66
CA ILE A 77 10.02 31.20 -19.86
C ILE A 77 11.40 31.26 -19.17
N ILE A 78 12.41 31.79 -19.85
CA ILE A 78 13.79 31.94 -19.34
C ILE A 78 13.90 33.10 -18.34
N ASN A 79 13.38 34.28 -18.69
CA ASN A 79 13.59 35.52 -17.95
C ASN A 79 12.52 35.72 -16.88
N GLY A 80 12.63 34.97 -15.78
CA GLY A 80 11.72 35.07 -14.64
C GLY A 80 10.46 34.20 -14.76
N GLY A 81 10.29 33.48 -15.87
CA GLY A 81 9.18 32.55 -16.11
C GLY A 81 9.40 31.14 -15.56
N GLU A 82 8.73 30.17 -16.19
CA GLU A 82 8.62 28.79 -15.67
C GLU A 82 9.97 28.08 -15.49
N LEU A 83 10.92 28.26 -16.40
CA LEU A 83 12.23 27.62 -16.30
C LEU A 83 13.04 28.22 -15.14
N PHE A 84 12.97 29.55 -14.95
CA PHE A 84 13.53 30.20 -13.77
C PHE A 84 12.88 29.69 -12.48
N LEU A 85 11.55 29.65 -12.41
CA LEU A 85 10.81 29.15 -11.25
C LEU A 85 11.17 27.69 -10.94
N THR A 86 11.42 26.87 -11.96
CA THR A 86 11.87 25.49 -11.79
C THR A 86 13.21 25.43 -11.07
N VAL A 87 14.19 26.25 -11.45
CA VAL A 87 15.50 26.31 -10.76
C VAL A 87 15.36 26.91 -9.36
N LEU A 88 14.50 27.91 -9.18
CA LEU A 88 14.28 28.55 -7.88
C LEU A 88 13.65 27.59 -6.86
N LEU A 89 12.67 26.80 -7.30
CA LEU A 89 11.88 25.92 -6.42
C LEU A 89 12.49 24.53 -6.22
N ASN A 90 13.47 24.13 -7.05
CA ASN A 90 14.12 22.82 -6.95
C ASN A 90 15.61 22.96 -6.58
N PRO A 91 16.02 22.53 -5.37
CA PRO A 91 17.43 22.57 -4.95
C PRO A 91 18.37 21.80 -5.87
N ILE A 92 17.86 20.76 -6.55
CA ILE A 92 18.58 19.99 -7.56
C ILE A 92 17.74 19.99 -8.83
N SER A 93 18.32 20.49 -9.91
CA SER A 93 17.68 20.56 -11.22
C SER A 93 18.46 19.74 -12.24
N ILE A 94 17.77 18.82 -12.90
CA ILE A 94 18.34 17.95 -13.93
C ILE A 94 17.56 18.19 -15.20
N PHE A 95 18.24 18.68 -16.23
CA PHE A 95 17.64 18.94 -17.52
C PHE A 95 18.22 18.02 -18.57
N MET A 96 17.39 17.68 -19.55
CA MET A 96 17.80 17.07 -20.81
C MET A 96 17.07 17.79 -21.93
N THR A 97 17.75 17.96 -23.04
CA THR A 97 17.21 18.49 -24.30
C THR A 97 17.67 17.57 -25.43
N HIS A 98 17.17 17.77 -26.64
CA HIS A 98 17.41 16.86 -27.75
C HIS A 98 18.61 17.28 -28.59
N LEU A 99 19.23 16.33 -29.30
CA LEU A 99 20.35 16.60 -30.20
C LEU A 99 19.98 17.70 -31.23
N SER A 100 18.74 17.70 -31.72
CA SER A 100 18.22 18.71 -32.63
C SER A 100 18.24 20.13 -32.05
N ASN A 101 18.08 20.30 -30.73
CA ASN A 101 18.13 21.60 -30.06
C ASN A 101 19.57 22.15 -29.93
N TYR A 102 20.58 21.33 -30.21
CA TYR A 102 21.98 21.76 -30.34
C TYR A 102 22.40 22.05 -31.78
N GLY A 103 21.52 21.75 -32.76
CA GLY A 103 21.67 22.12 -34.17
C GLY A 103 21.03 23.46 -34.51
N ASN A 104 21.20 23.93 -35.74
CA ASN A 104 20.66 25.19 -36.29
C ASN A 104 20.85 26.38 -35.34
N ASP A 105 19.77 26.93 -34.77
CA ASP A 105 19.78 28.10 -33.89
C ASP A 105 20.30 27.79 -32.47
N ARG A 106 20.68 26.54 -32.20
CA ARG A 106 21.29 26.09 -30.93
C ARG A 106 20.44 26.47 -29.71
N LEU A 107 19.13 26.26 -29.81
CA LEU A 107 18.16 26.64 -28.78
C LEU A 107 18.50 26.12 -27.38
N GLY A 108 19.11 24.94 -27.27
CA GLY A 108 19.62 24.42 -26.00
C GLY A 108 20.67 25.35 -25.37
N LEU A 109 21.68 25.78 -26.13
CA LEU A 109 22.70 26.71 -25.65
C LEU A 109 22.09 28.09 -25.35
N TYR A 110 21.23 28.58 -26.25
CA TYR A 110 20.53 29.85 -26.05
C TYR A 110 19.80 29.88 -24.70
N THR A 111 18.95 28.87 -24.48
CA THR A 111 18.10 28.74 -23.30
C THR A 111 18.90 28.75 -22.00
N PHE A 112 19.88 27.84 -21.87
CA PHE A 112 20.63 27.71 -20.62
C PHE A 112 21.64 28.85 -20.40
N LYS A 113 22.24 29.41 -21.47
CA LYS A 113 23.13 30.58 -21.35
C LYS A 113 22.35 31.79 -20.84
N HIS A 114 21.15 32.04 -21.39
CA HIS A 114 20.32 33.15 -20.99
C HIS A 114 19.74 32.95 -19.59
N LEU A 115 19.36 31.72 -19.22
CA LEU A 115 18.94 31.38 -17.87
C LEU A 115 20.04 31.66 -16.83
N VAL A 116 21.27 31.19 -17.08
CA VAL A 116 22.40 31.43 -16.17
C VAL A 116 22.71 32.93 -16.06
N ARG A 117 22.67 33.66 -17.19
CA ARG A 117 22.85 35.12 -17.20
C ARG A 117 21.77 35.82 -16.38
N PHE A 118 20.51 35.43 -16.55
CA PHE A 118 19.40 35.98 -15.79
C PHE A 118 19.59 35.74 -14.28
N LEU A 119 19.89 34.49 -13.90
CA LEU A 119 20.16 34.12 -12.50
C LEU A 119 21.30 34.95 -11.89
N HIS A 120 22.40 35.14 -12.61
CA HIS A 120 23.54 35.93 -12.11
C HIS A 120 23.24 37.43 -12.03
N SER A 121 22.42 37.96 -12.94
CA SER A 121 22.15 39.40 -13.02
C SER A 121 21.07 39.83 -12.02
N TRP A 122 20.11 38.96 -11.73
CA TRP A 122 18.88 39.33 -11.01
C TRP A 122 18.69 38.57 -9.69
N THR A 123 19.57 37.63 -9.34
CA THR A 123 19.44 36.84 -8.11
C THR A 123 20.78 36.61 -7.42
N ASN A 124 20.74 36.16 -6.17
CA ASN A 124 21.92 35.73 -5.41
C ASN A 124 22.12 34.19 -5.46
N LEU A 125 21.44 33.49 -6.38
CA LEU A 125 21.53 32.03 -6.48
C LEU A 125 22.91 31.61 -7.00
N ARG A 126 23.57 30.72 -6.26
CA ARG A 126 24.86 30.14 -6.64
C ARG A 126 24.67 28.75 -7.20
N LEU A 127 24.88 28.61 -8.50
CA LEU A 127 24.80 27.33 -9.18
C LEU A 127 26.07 26.51 -8.96
N GLN A 128 25.91 25.21 -8.74
CA GLN A 128 26.99 24.23 -8.68
C GLN A 128 26.61 23.03 -9.55
N THR A 129 27.62 22.37 -10.13
CA THR A 129 27.42 21.15 -10.90
C THR A 129 28.17 20.00 -10.22
N LEU A 130 27.60 18.80 -10.31
CA LEU A 130 28.22 17.57 -9.82
C LEU A 130 28.14 16.50 -10.90
N PRO A 131 29.11 15.59 -10.98
CA PRO A 131 28.98 14.37 -11.78
C PRO A 131 27.72 13.59 -11.40
N PRO A 132 27.08 12.85 -12.33
CA PRO A 132 25.77 12.22 -12.11
C PRO A 132 25.66 11.38 -10.83
N VAL A 133 26.69 10.58 -10.51
CA VAL A 133 26.71 9.74 -9.29
C VAL A 133 26.74 10.57 -8.02
N GLN A 134 27.57 11.61 -7.97
CA GLN A 134 27.68 12.50 -6.82
C GLN A 134 26.41 13.35 -6.66
N LEU A 135 25.81 13.78 -7.77
CA LEU A 135 24.53 14.49 -7.76
C LEU A 135 23.41 13.63 -7.19
N ALA A 136 23.34 12.36 -7.58
CA ALA A 136 22.36 11.41 -7.06
C ALA A 136 22.53 11.16 -5.55
N GLN A 137 23.78 10.98 -5.10
CA GLN A 137 24.08 10.85 -3.68
C GLN A 137 23.64 12.08 -2.90
N LYS A 138 23.95 13.29 -3.41
CA LYS A 138 23.51 14.55 -2.81
C LYS A 138 21.99 14.68 -2.79
N TYR A 139 21.30 14.21 -3.83
CA TYR A 139 19.83 14.18 -3.87
C TYR A 139 19.25 13.38 -2.72
N PHE A 140 19.65 12.13 -2.54
CA PHE A 140 19.13 11.26 -1.48
C PHE A 140 19.71 11.56 -0.08
N GLN A 141 20.69 12.45 0.02
CA GLN A 141 21.10 13.07 1.29
C GLN A 141 20.14 14.19 1.69
N ILE A 142 19.69 15.02 0.74
CA ILE A 142 18.73 16.11 0.99
C ILE A 142 17.32 15.54 1.18
N PHE A 143 16.92 14.60 0.34
CA PHE A 143 15.57 13.99 0.30
C PHE A 143 15.64 12.52 0.72
N SER A 144 15.95 12.29 1.99
CA SER A 144 16.19 10.95 2.54
C SER A 144 14.96 10.03 2.52
N GLU A 145 13.77 10.62 2.54
CA GLU A 145 12.44 10.01 2.51
C GLU A 145 12.00 9.57 1.12
N GLU A 146 12.68 10.04 0.07
CA GLU A 146 12.32 9.75 -1.33
C GLU A 146 13.04 8.49 -1.88
N LYS A 147 13.70 7.72 -1.03
CA LYS A 147 14.44 6.53 -1.48
C LYS A 147 13.52 5.41 -1.94
N ASP A 148 12.39 5.26 -1.28
CA ASP A 148 11.45 4.19 -1.59
C ASP A 148 10.62 4.55 -2.82
N PRO A 149 10.44 3.62 -3.78
CA PRO A 149 9.50 3.84 -4.85
C PRO A 149 8.07 3.97 -4.31
N LEU A 150 7.19 4.52 -5.12
CA LEU A 150 5.76 4.64 -4.92
C LEU A 150 5.11 4.28 -6.24
N TRP A 151 4.77 3.01 -6.39
CA TRP A 151 4.11 2.47 -7.55
C TRP A 151 2.73 3.10 -7.72
N GLN A 152 2.57 3.93 -8.75
CA GLN A 152 1.28 4.47 -9.15
C GLN A 152 0.58 3.50 -10.09
N ASP A 153 -0.74 3.60 -10.16
CA ASP A 153 -1.56 2.89 -11.15
C ASP A 153 -1.08 3.21 -12.58
N PRO A 154 -0.47 2.24 -13.31
CA PRO A 154 0.01 2.47 -14.67
C PRO A 154 -1.13 2.73 -15.67
N CYS A 155 -2.38 2.50 -15.26
CA CYS A 155 -3.56 2.54 -16.12
C CYS A 155 -4.30 3.89 -16.08
N GLU A 156 -4.07 4.70 -15.06
CA GLU A 156 -4.64 6.05 -14.94
C GLU A 156 -3.96 7.04 -15.91
N ASP A 157 -2.71 6.78 -16.31
CA ASP A 157 -1.98 7.61 -17.27
C ASP A 157 -1.81 6.92 -18.62
N LYS A 158 -2.29 7.56 -19.69
CA LYS A 158 -2.21 7.03 -21.05
C LYS A 158 -0.78 6.74 -21.50
N ARG A 159 0.18 7.60 -21.16
CA ARG A 159 1.60 7.41 -21.54
C ARG A 159 2.20 6.23 -20.80
N HIS A 160 1.89 6.09 -19.50
CA HIS A 160 2.33 4.93 -18.73
C HIS A 160 1.79 3.63 -19.32
N LYS A 161 0.50 3.61 -19.69
CA LYS A 161 -0.13 2.48 -20.35
C LYS A 161 0.51 2.15 -21.72
N ASP A 162 0.80 3.17 -22.53
CA ASP A 162 1.38 3.01 -23.87
C ASP A 162 2.82 2.44 -23.83
N ILE A 163 3.58 2.67 -22.75
CA ILE A 163 4.94 2.14 -22.56
C ILE A 163 4.98 0.87 -21.70
N TRP A 164 3.86 0.49 -21.08
CA TRP A 164 3.76 -0.76 -20.33
C TRP A 164 3.69 -1.95 -21.28
N SER A 165 4.13 -3.13 -20.85
CA SER A 165 4.10 -4.31 -21.70
C SER A 165 2.66 -4.64 -22.11
N LYS A 166 2.43 -4.93 -23.40
CA LYS A 166 1.11 -5.30 -23.93
C LYS A 166 0.54 -6.58 -23.32
N GLU A 167 1.40 -7.42 -22.75
CA GLU A 167 1.02 -8.65 -22.04
C GLU A 167 0.45 -8.37 -20.65
N LYS A 168 0.60 -7.14 -20.14
CA LYS A 168 0.13 -6.72 -18.82
C LYS A 168 -1.20 -5.98 -18.98
N THR A 169 -2.15 -6.32 -18.11
CA THR A 169 -3.46 -5.66 -18.05
C THR A 169 -3.77 -5.22 -16.63
N CYS A 170 -4.46 -4.09 -16.54
CA CYS A 170 -4.99 -3.50 -15.32
C CYS A 170 -6.02 -4.40 -14.65
N ASP A 171 -6.71 -5.24 -15.44
CA ASP A 171 -7.75 -6.15 -14.96
C ASP A 171 -7.18 -7.25 -14.06
N ARG A 172 -5.86 -7.43 -14.05
CA ARG A 172 -5.15 -8.37 -13.20
C ARG A 172 -4.93 -7.87 -11.77
N PHE A 173 -5.18 -6.59 -11.48
CA PHE A 173 -5.05 -6.06 -10.13
C PHE A 173 -6.24 -6.45 -9.23
N PRO A 174 -6.00 -6.65 -7.92
CA PRO A 174 -7.08 -6.90 -6.97
C PRO A 174 -7.95 -5.66 -6.80
N LYS A 175 -9.26 -5.88 -6.82
CA LYS A 175 -10.30 -4.88 -6.57
C LYS A 175 -10.67 -4.81 -5.09
N LEU A 176 -10.23 -5.77 -4.27
CA LEU A 176 -10.45 -5.83 -2.83
C LEU A 176 -9.17 -6.19 -2.06
N LEU A 177 -8.89 -5.43 -1.00
CA LEU A 177 -7.83 -5.71 -0.03
C LEU A 177 -8.44 -6.04 1.33
N ILE A 178 -8.20 -7.25 1.84
CA ILE A 178 -8.53 -7.64 3.21
C ILE A 178 -7.31 -7.38 4.10
N ILE A 179 -7.33 -6.24 4.78
CA ILE A 179 -6.11 -5.66 5.39
C ILE A 179 -5.79 -6.20 6.78
N GLY A 180 -6.70 -6.96 7.41
CA GLY A 180 -6.54 -7.47 8.77
C GLY A 180 -7.47 -6.80 9.79
N PRO A 181 -7.04 -6.64 11.05
CA PRO A 181 -5.76 -7.07 11.62
C PRO A 181 -5.61 -8.59 11.76
N GLN A 182 -4.42 -9.03 12.17
CA GLN A 182 -4.18 -10.43 12.51
C GLN A 182 -5.12 -10.90 13.64
N LYS A 183 -5.48 -12.19 13.58
CA LYS A 183 -6.25 -12.92 14.61
C LYS A 183 -7.74 -12.57 14.71
N THR A 184 -8.31 -11.90 13.73
CA THR A 184 -9.73 -11.49 13.75
C THR A 184 -10.66 -12.33 12.87
N GLY A 185 -10.14 -13.36 12.19
CA GLY A 185 -10.92 -14.24 11.31
C GLY A 185 -10.66 -14.03 9.81
N THR A 186 -9.63 -13.28 9.44
CA THR A 186 -9.26 -12.97 8.05
C THR A 186 -9.15 -14.18 7.13
N THR A 187 -8.61 -15.31 7.61
CA THR A 187 -8.52 -16.54 6.79
C THR A 187 -9.88 -17.19 6.57
N ALA A 188 -10.80 -17.08 7.54
CA ALA A 188 -12.17 -17.58 7.37
C ALA A 188 -12.89 -16.77 6.29
N LEU A 189 -12.82 -15.43 6.38
CA LEU A 189 -13.39 -14.55 5.37
C LEU A 189 -12.79 -14.79 3.99
N TYR A 190 -11.45 -14.89 3.89
CA TYR A 190 -10.76 -15.19 2.64
C TYR A 190 -11.27 -16.49 1.99
N LEU A 191 -11.43 -17.56 2.76
CA LEU A 191 -11.96 -18.82 2.23
C LEU A 191 -13.43 -18.71 1.82
N PHE A 192 -14.27 -18.05 2.62
CA PHE A 192 -15.69 -17.90 2.28
C PHE A 192 -15.89 -17.03 1.03
N LEU A 193 -15.11 -15.96 0.86
CA LEU A 193 -15.14 -15.17 -0.39
C LEU A 193 -14.69 -15.98 -1.60
N GLY A 194 -13.66 -16.82 -1.45
CA GLY A 194 -13.19 -17.70 -2.52
C GLY A 194 -14.16 -18.81 -2.91
N MET A 195 -15.29 -18.98 -2.20
CA MET A 195 -16.38 -19.86 -2.62
C MET A 195 -17.30 -19.21 -3.66
N HIS A 196 -17.22 -17.90 -3.86
CA HIS A 196 -18.07 -17.17 -4.80
C HIS A 196 -17.51 -17.29 -6.23
N PRO A 197 -18.31 -17.68 -7.24
CA PRO A 197 -17.82 -17.95 -8.59
C PRO A 197 -17.24 -16.69 -9.27
N ASP A 198 -17.81 -15.52 -8.98
CA ASP A 198 -17.33 -14.24 -9.55
C ASP A 198 -16.14 -13.64 -8.78
N LEU A 199 -15.69 -14.25 -7.67
CA LEU A 199 -14.58 -13.73 -6.87
C LEU A 199 -13.41 -14.71 -6.88
N SER A 200 -12.23 -14.23 -7.25
CA SER A 200 -11.02 -15.05 -7.31
C SER A 200 -9.95 -14.52 -6.37
N SER A 201 -9.38 -15.40 -5.55
CA SER A 201 -8.26 -15.05 -4.68
C SER A 201 -6.93 -15.13 -5.44
N ASN A 202 -5.87 -14.62 -4.80
CA ASN A 202 -4.50 -14.84 -5.27
C ASN A 202 -4.06 -16.32 -5.18
N TYR A 203 -3.03 -16.66 -5.96
CA TYR A 203 -2.24 -17.87 -5.75
C TYR A 203 -1.46 -17.79 -4.43
N PRO A 204 -1.25 -18.91 -3.73
CA PRO A 204 -0.54 -18.92 -2.47
C PRO A 204 0.97 -18.67 -2.66
N SER A 205 1.56 -17.92 -1.74
CA SER A 205 3.01 -17.77 -1.59
C SER A 205 3.60 -18.97 -0.85
N SER A 206 4.79 -19.42 -1.25
CA SER A 206 5.55 -20.45 -0.52
C SER A 206 6.03 -19.98 0.86
N GLU A 207 6.20 -18.67 1.05
CA GLU A 207 6.70 -18.08 2.29
C GLU A 207 5.57 -17.58 3.21
N THR A 208 4.51 -17.02 2.61
CA THR A 208 3.45 -16.30 3.33
C THR A 208 2.06 -16.92 3.17
N PHE A 209 1.99 -18.11 2.55
CA PHE A 209 0.78 -18.91 2.37
C PHE A 209 -0.32 -18.14 1.63
N GLU A 210 -1.50 -17.97 2.23
CA GLU A 210 -2.59 -17.20 1.61
C GLU A 210 -2.31 -15.70 1.49
N GLU A 211 -1.33 -15.16 2.23
CA GLU A 211 -1.01 -13.74 2.21
C GLU A 211 0.06 -13.40 1.15
N ILE A 212 -0.01 -12.21 0.57
CA ILE A 212 1.01 -11.70 -0.37
C ILE A 212 2.04 -10.83 0.37
N GLN A 213 1.56 -10.02 1.32
CA GLN A 213 2.39 -9.09 2.10
C GLN A 213 3.25 -8.16 1.22
N PHE A 214 2.63 -7.58 0.18
CA PHE A 214 3.29 -6.67 -0.75
C PHE A 214 3.50 -5.28 -0.13
N PHE A 215 2.44 -4.63 0.37
CA PHE A 215 2.49 -3.22 0.74
C PHE A 215 3.16 -2.91 2.09
N ASN A 216 3.28 -3.88 2.99
CA ASN A 216 3.72 -3.67 4.38
C ASN A 216 5.25 -3.67 4.59
N GLY A 217 6.05 -4.16 3.64
CA GLY A 217 7.46 -4.41 3.90
C GLY A 217 8.34 -4.54 2.67
N HIS A 218 9.32 -5.45 2.73
CA HIS A 218 10.39 -5.59 1.75
C HIS A 218 9.90 -6.07 0.37
N ASN A 219 8.81 -6.86 0.33
CA ASN A 219 8.26 -7.37 -0.94
C ASN A 219 7.82 -6.24 -1.87
N TYR A 220 7.47 -5.07 -1.34
CA TYR A 220 7.11 -3.90 -2.13
C TYR A 220 8.19 -3.51 -3.16
N HIS A 221 9.46 -3.70 -2.80
CA HIS A 221 10.61 -3.33 -3.64
C HIS A 221 10.84 -4.31 -4.80
N LYS A 222 10.15 -5.47 -4.81
CA LYS A 222 10.17 -6.42 -5.93
C LYS A 222 9.38 -5.89 -7.15
N GLY A 223 8.59 -4.83 -6.96
CA GLY A 223 7.91 -4.12 -8.05
C GLY A 223 6.52 -4.66 -8.36
N ILE A 224 5.82 -3.96 -9.26
CA ILE A 224 4.44 -4.25 -9.66
C ILE A 224 4.32 -5.63 -10.31
N ASP A 225 5.31 -6.03 -11.11
CA ASP A 225 5.30 -7.30 -11.85
C ASP A 225 5.23 -8.49 -10.89
N TRP A 226 6.06 -8.47 -9.84
CA TRP A 226 6.04 -9.48 -8.78
C TRP A 226 4.66 -9.55 -8.10
N TYR A 227 3.99 -8.42 -7.89
CA TYR A 227 2.66 -8.40 -7.30
C TYR A 227 1.59 -9.00 -8.24
N MET A 228 1.66 -8.69 -9.54
CA MET A 228 0.72 -9.20 -10.53
C MET A 228 0.82 -10.71 -10.76
N GLU A 229 2.00 -11.30 -10.58
CA GLU A 229 2.23 -12.75 -10.72
C GLU A 229 1.33 -13.59 -9.79
N PHE A 230 0.90 -13.02 -8.65
CA PHE A 230 0.00 -13.69 -7.71
C PHE A 230 -1.44 -13.81 -8.21
N PHE A 231 -1.83 -13.05 -9.22
CA PHE A 231 -3.21 -13.06 -9.73
C PHE A 231 -3.28 -13.85 -11.03
N PRO A 232 -4.38 -14.59 -11.27
CA PRO A 232 -4.62 -15.25 -12.55
C PRO A 232 -4.55 -14.26 -13.71
N ILE A 233 -4.21 -14.76 -14.90
CA ILE A 233 -4.35 -13.95 -16.12
C ILE A 233 -5.85 -13.78 -16.37
N PRO A 234 -6.35 -12.55 -16.56
CA PRO A 234 -7.75 -12.32 -16.83
C PRO A 234 -8.22 -13.13 -18.03
N SER A 235 -9.35 -13.79 -17.84
CA SER A 235 -10.07 -14.49 -18.88
C SER A 235 -10.74 -13.47 -19.82
N ASN A 236 -11.09 -13.89 -21.05
CA ASN A 236 -11.92 -13.05 -21.93
C ASN A 236 -13.37 -12.86 -21.40
N THR A 237 -13.70 -13.41 -20.23
CA THR A 237 -15.00 -13.21 -19.57
C THR A 237 -14.92 -12.03 -18.61
N THR A 238 -15.89 -11.10 -18.72
CA THR A 238 -15.90 -9.76 -18.13
C THR A 238 -16.08 -9.69 -16.60
N SER A 239 -15.92 -10.79 -15.88
CA SER A 239 -16.30 -10.93 -14.47
C SER A 239 -15.12 -11.15 -13.51
N ASP A 240 -13.88 -10.92 -13.94
CA ASP A 240 -12.72 -11.13 -13.06
C ASP A 240 -12.66 -10.06 -11.95
N PHE A 241 -13.03 -10.48 -10.73
CA PHE A 241 -12.89 -9.70 -9.51
C PHE A 241 -11.87 -10.38 -8.59
N TYR A 242 -10.66 -9.84 -8.56
CA TYR A 242 -9.60 -10.37 -7.71
C TYR A 242 -9.57 -9.73 -6.33
N PHE A 243 -9.19 -10.51 -5.34
CA PHE A 243 -8.94 -10.03 -3.98
C PHE A 243 -7.69 -10.68 -3.38
N GLU A 244 -7.06 -9.96 -2.45
CA GLU A 244 -6.00 -10.52 -1.61
C GLU A 244 -6.26 -10.25 -0.13
N LYS A 245 -5.57 -11.00 0.72
CA LYS A 245 -5.63 -10.82 2.16
C LYS A 245 -4.23 -10.83 2.75
N SER A 246 -3.85 -9.74 3.40
CA SER A 246 -2.58 -9.63 4.12
C SER A 246 -2.83 -8.91 5.44
N ALA A 247 -2.85 -9.65 6.55
CA ALA A 247 -3.33 -9.12 7.82
C ALA A 247 -2.36 -8.13 8.49
N ASN A 248 -1.12 -8.05 7.97
CA ASN A 248 -0.10 -7.08 8.35
C ASN A 248 -0.27 -5.72 7.64
N TYR A 249 -1.27 -5.56 6.78
CA TYR A 249 -1.54 -4.26 6.15
C TYR A 249 -2.19 -3.28 7.15
N PHE A 250 -3.07 -3.77 8.02
CA PHE A 250 -3.85 -2.95 8.93
C PHE A 250 -2.99 -2.06 9.84
N ASP A 251 -2.00 -2.64 10.52
CA ASP A 251 -1.13 -1.94 11.47
C ASP A 251 0.08 -1.25 10.81
N SER A 252 0.35 -1.53 9.54
CA SER A 252 1.46 -0.93 8.77
C SER A 252 1.27 0.57 8.55
N GLU A 253 2.34 1.34 8.74
CA GLU A 253 2.34 2.78 8.51
C GLU A 253 2.42 3.15 7.03
N VAL A 254 3.13 2.34 6.23
CA VAL A 254 3.39 2.62 4.80
C VAL A 254 2.36 2.01 3.86
N ALA A 255 1.67 0.94 4.29
CA ALA A 255 0.76 0.19 3.42
C ALA A 255 -0.40 1.04 2.86
N PRO A 256 -1.09 1.91 3.63
CA PRO A 256 -2.21 2.70 3.10
C PRO A 256 -1.82 3.55 1.89
N ARG A 257 -0.73 4.32 2.01
CA ARG A 257 -0.23 5.21 0.95
C ARG A 257 0.23 4.40 -0.27
N ARG A 258 0.96 3.30 -0.06
CA ARG A 258 1.45 2.44 -1.14
C ARG A 258 0.30 1.75 -1.88
N ALA A 259 -0.71 1.28 -1.16
CA ALA A 259 -1.89 0.66 -1.73
C ALA A 259 -2.75 1.67 -2.50
N ALA A 260 -3.01 2.85 -1.95
CA ALA A 260 -3.80 3.88 -2.64
C ALA A 260 -3.11 4.44 -3.90
N ALA A 261 -1.78 4.48 -3.93
CA ALA A 261 -1.05 4.91 -5.13
C ALA A 261 -1.24 3.91 -6.28
N LEU A 262 -1.15 2.60 -6.01
CA LEU A 262 -1.24 1.57 -7.04
C LEU A 262 -2.69 1.18 -7.35
N LEU A 263 -3.56 1.17 -6.34
CA LEU A 263 -4.93 0.64 -6.39
C LEU A 263 -5.94 1.68 -5.87
N PRO A 264 -6.02 2.89 -6.46
CA PRO A 264 -6.83 3.99 -5.92
C PRO A 264 -8.32 3.66 -5.83
N LYS A 265 -8.81 2.75 -6.69
CA LYS A 265 -10.21 2.32 -6.78
C LYS A 265 -10.53 1.06 -5.98
N ALA A 266 -9.54 0.44 -5.33
CA ALA A 266 -9.77 -0.78 -4.57
C ALA A 266 -10.73 -0.53 -3.40
N LYS A 267 -11.51 -1.55 -3.08
CA LYS A 267 -12.24 -1.68 -1.82
C LYS A 267 -11.28 -2.20 -0.75
N VAL A 268 -11.47 -1.75 0.49
CA VAL A 268 -10.67 -2.10 1.66
C VAL A 268 -11.60 -2.69 2.69
N LEU A 269 -11.22 -3.83 3.26
CA LEU A 269 -12.03 -4.55 4.23
C LEU A 269 -11.17 -4.89 5.45
N THR A 270 -11.66 -4.53 6.63
CA THR A 270 -11.07 -4.88 7.92
C THR A 270 -12.07 -5.61 8.82
N ILE A 271 -11.58 -6.48 9.70
CA ILE A 271 -12.42 -7.31 10.59
C ILE A 271 -11.98 -7.07 12.02
N LEU A 272 -12.89 -6.65 12.90
CA LEU A 272 -12.58 -6.34 14.29
C LEU A 272 -13.25 -7.33 15.25
N ILE A 273 -12.50 -7.84 16.21
CA ILE A 273 -13.01 -8.53 17.40
C ILE A 273 -12.65 -7.72 18.64
N ASN A 274 -13.08 -8.13 19.84
CA ASN A 274 -12.64 -7.47 21.06
C ASN A 274 -11.10 -7.42 21.11
N PRO A 275 -10.49 -6.24 21.34
CA PRO A 275 -9.04 -6.06 21.24
C PRO A 275 -8.27 -6.86 22.29
N ALA A 276 -8.88 -7.15 23.45
CA ALA A 276 -8.29 -8.03 24.46
C ALA A 276 -8.20 -9.48 23.98
N ASP A 277 -9.29 -10.01 23.40
CA ASP A 277 -9.31 -11.37 22.83
C ASP A 277 -8.39 -11.48 21.61
N ARG A 278 -8.25 -10.40 20.81
CA ARG A 278 -7.27 -10.31 19.71
C ARG A 278 -5.83 -10.41 20.22
N ALA A 279 -5.50 -9.65 21.26
CA ALA A 279 -4.18 -9.66 21.89
C ALA A 279 -3.86 -11.04 22.47
N TYR A 280 -4.82 -11.65 23.17
CA TYR A 280 -4.67 -13.00 23.72
C TYR A 280 -4.50 -14.06 22.63
N SER A 281 -5.26 -13.96 21.54
CA SER A 281 -5.12 -14.85 20.39
C SER A 281 -3.76 -14.72 19.70
N TRP A 282 -3.16 -13.53 19.70
CA TRP A 282 -1.80 -13.31 19.20
C TRP A 282 -0.75 -13.95 20.12
N TYR A 283 -0.85 -13.73 21.43
CA TYR A 283 0.02 -14.40 22.40
C TYR A 283 -0.03 -15.94 22.28
N GLN A 284 -1.23 -16.52 22.20
CA GLN A 284 -1.40 -17.96 22.01
C GLN A 284 -0.89 -18.45 20.64
N HIS A 285 -0.93 -17.58 19.63
CA HIS A 285 -0.31 -17.87 18.33
C HIS A 285 1.20 -17.98 18.44
N GLN A 286 1.85 -17.06 19.17
CA GLN A 286 3.30 -17.08 19.39
C GLN A 286 3.72 -18.31 20.18
N ARG A 287 2.98 -18.68 21.24
CA ARG A 287 3.22 -19.93 21.98
C ARG A 287 3.14 -21.17 21.09
N ALA A 288 2.17 -21.21 20.18
CA ALA A 288 2.01 -22.33 19.25
C ALA A 288 3.06 -22.40 18.13
N HIS A 289 3.93 -21.39 18.02
CA HIS A 289 5.11 -21.36 17.15
C HIS A 289 6.40 -21.35 17.97
N ASP A 290 6.33 -21.82 19.21
CA ASP A 290 7.47 -22.00 20.11
C ASP A 290 8.29 -20.72 20.35
N ASP A 291 7.63 -19.55 20.35
CA ASP A 291 8.25 -18.28 20.70
C ASP A 291 8.79 -18.34 22.14
N PRO A 292 10.11 -18.18 22.37
CA PRO A 292 10.71 -18.37 23.69
C PRO A 292 10.17 -17.40 24.75
N VAL A 293 9.78 -16.19 24.34
CA VAL A 293 9.25 -15.18 25.25
C VAL A 293 7.82 -15.53 25.63
N ALA A 294 6.99 -15.89 24.65
CA ALA A 294 5.61 -16.26 24.89
C ALA A 294 5.46 -17.56 25.70
N LEU A 295 6.43 -18.48 25.58
CA LEU A 295 6.49 -19.69 26.40
C LEU A 295 6.97 -19.41 27.83
N LYS A 296 7.94 -18.49 27.99
CA LYS A 296 8.53 -18.16 29.30
C LYS A 296 7.61 -17.35 30.20
N TYR A 297 6.92 -16.35 29.66
CA TYR A 297 6.06 -15.44 30.43
C TYR A 297 4.59 -15.79 30.24
N THR A 298 3.80 -15.58 31.27
CA THR A 298 2.33 -15.65 31.23
C THR A 298 1.75 -14.49 30.42
N PHE A 299 0.47 -14.58 30.05
CA PHE A 299 -0.17 -13.50 29.29
C PHE A 299 -0.21 -12.20 30.10
N HIS A 300 -0.53 -12.29 31.40
CA HIS A 300 -0.58 -11.13 32.29
C HIS A 300 0.78 -10.41 32.35
N GLU A 301 1.87 -11.15 32.58
CA GLU A 301 3.23 -10.58 32.58
C GLU A 301 3.63 -9.92 31.25
N VAL A 302 3.13 -10.44 30.13
CA VAL A 302 3.36 -9.83 28.81
C VAL A 302 2.62 -8.49 28.69
N ILE A 303 1.33 -8.44 29.03
CA ILE A 303 0.53 -7.22 28.83
C ILE A 303 0.86 -6.12 29.85
N THR A 304 1.32 -6.49 31.06
CA THR A 304 1.74 -5.54 32.11
C THR A 304 3.24 -5.27 32.12
N ALA A 305 3.98 -5.70 31.10
CA ALA A 305 5.42 -5.50 31.02
C ALA A 305 5.77 -4.01 31.12
N GLY A 306 6.51 -3.65 32.18
CA GLY A 306 6.91 -2.28 32.48
C GLY A 306 8.16 -1.82 31.70
N PRO A 307 8.63 -0.58 31.96
CA PRO A 307 9.83 -0.03 31.31
C PRO A 307 11.10 -0.87 31.51
N ASP A 308 11.24 -1.50 32.69
CA ASP A 308 12.39 -2.33 33.06
C ASP A 308 12.36 -3.75 32.44
N ALA A 309 11.28 -4.10 31.75
CA ALA A 309 11.16 -5.38 31.06
C ALA A 309 12.14 -5.47 29.89
N SER A 310 12.62 -6.69 29.63
CA SER A 310 13.52 -6.96 28.50
C SER A 310 12.94 -6.48 27.16
N LEU A 311 13.80 -6.04 26.24
CA LEU A 311 13.38 -5.56 24.91
C LEU A 311 12.52 -6.59 24.16
N LYS A 312 12.83 -7.88 24.27
CA LYS A 312 12.05 -8.95 23.63
C LYS A 312 10.65 -9.10 24.22
N LEU A 313 10.51 -8.94 25.55
CA LEU A 313 9.21 -8.96 26.22
C LEU A 313 8.36 -7.75 25.81
N ARG A 314 8.94 -6.54 25.79
CA ARG A 314 8.23 -5.33 25.31
C ARG A 314 7.87 -5.41 23.83
N ALA A 315 8.69 -6.06 23.00
CA ALA A 315 8.35 -6.31 21.61
C ALA A 315 7.12 -7.22 21.48
N LEU A 316 7.05 -8.31 22.26
CA LEU A 316 5.87 -9.19 22.28
C LEU A 316 4.62 -8.45 22.80
N GLN A 317 4.74 -7.70 23.89
CA GLN A 317 3.68 -6.84 24.42
C GLN A 317 3.15 -5.89 23.34
N SER A 318 4.04 -5.16 22.67
CA SER A 318 3.67 -4.22 21.60
C SER A 318 2.93 -4.93 20.47
N ARG A 319 3.39 -6.11 20.03
CA ARG A 319 2.69 -6.91 18.98
C ARG A 319 1.31 -7.44 19.44
N CYS A 320 1.14 -7.70 20.74
CA CYS A 320 -0.16 -8.03 21.33
C CYS A 320 -1.09 -6.80 21.35
N LEU A 321 -0.61 -5.67 21.86
CA LEU A 321 -1.46 -4.52 22.22
C LEU A 321 -1.66 -3.51 21.09
N VAL A 322 -0.59 -3.06 20.45
CA VAL A 322 -0.63 -1.94 19.49
C VAL A 322 -1.59 -2.19 18.33
N PRO A 323 -1.64 -3.36 17.68
CA PRO A 323 -2.59 -3.59 16.59
C PRO A 323 -4.06 -3.63 17.05
N GLY A 324 -4.33 -3.57 18.36
CA GLY A 324 -5.64 -3.36 18.97
C GLY A 324 -6.11 -1.90 18.98
N TRP A 325 -5.24 -0.93 18.63
CA TRP A 325 -5.59 0.49 18.52
C TRP A 325 -6.36 0.78 17.24
N TYR A 326 -7.55 0.18 17.12
CA TYR A 326 -8.28 0.11 15.85
C TYR A 326 -8.58 1.48 15.24
N ALA A 327 -8.99 2.47 16.04
CA ALA A 327 -9.22 3.83 15.56
C ALA A 327 -7.97 4.42 14.89
N THR A 328 -6.82 4.37 15.57
CA THR A 328 -5.54 4.89 15.07
C THR A 328 -5.18 4.30 13.71
N HIS A 329 -5.35 2.99 13.55
CA HIS A 329 -5.04 2.31 12.30
C HIS A 329 -6.04 2.63 11.20
N ILE A 330 -7.35 2.64 11.51
CA ILE A 330 -8.41 2.96 10.54
C ILE A 330 -8.27 4.41 10.05
N GLU A 331 -7.89 5.36 10.89
CA GLU A 331 -7.65 6.75 10.48
C GLU A 331 -6.53 6.87 9.42
N ARG A 332 -5.47 6.06 9.54
CA ARG A 332 -4.43 6.03 8.49
C ARG A 332 -4.98 5.54 7.16
N TRP A 333 -5.83 4.51 7.19
CA TRP A 333 -6.50 4.03 5.97
C TRP A 333 -7.47 5.05 5.40
N LEU A 334 -8.21 5.79 6.24
CA LEU A 334 -9.09 6.89 5.83
C LEU A 334 -8.34 8.08 5.23
N SER A 335 -7.06 8.29 5.60
CA SER A 335 -6.23 9.32 4.98
C SER A 335 -5.85 8.99 3.53
N ALA A 336 -5.95 7.72 3.13
CA ALA A 336 -5.58 7.21 1.82
C ALA A 336 -6.77 6.76 0.95
N PHE A 337 -7.86 6.31 1.56
CA PHE A 337 -9.07 5.82 0.89
C PHE A 337 -10.31 6.56 1.38
N HIS A 338 -11.28 6.76 0.49
CA HIS A 338 -12.55 7.35 0.89
C HIS A 338 -13.35 6.39 1.80
N ALA A 339 -14.15 6.91 2.72
CA ALA A 339 -14.88 6.11 3.71
C ALA A 339 -15.80 5.04 3.07
N ASN A 340 -16.41 5.33 1.91
CA ASN A 340 -17.25 4.37 1.16
C ASN A 340 -16.46 3.24 0.46
N GLN A 341 -15.14 3.32 0.44
CA GLN A 341 -14.25 2.26 -0.01
C GLN A 341 -13.82 1.36 1.14
N ILE A 342 -14.13 1.70 2.40
CA ILE A 342 -13.74 0.92 3.58
C ILE A 342 -14.97 0.24 4.19
N LEU A 343 -14.88 -1.06 4.44
CA LEU A 343 -15.87 -1.82 5.20
C LEU A 343 -15.25 -2.37 6.49
N VAL A 344 -15.91 -2.12 7.61
CA VAL A 344 -15.50 -2.63 8.93
C VAL A 344 -16.46 -3.74 9.34
N LEU A 345 -15.96 -4.98 9.38
CA LEU A 345 -16.74 -6.15 9.76
C LEU A 345 -16.64 -6.46 11.25
N ASP A 346 -17.75 -6.97 11.79
CA ASP A 346 -17.80 -7.56 13.11
C ASP A 346 -17.29 -9.01 13.07
N GLY A 347 -16.12 -9.25 13.63
CA GLY A 347 -15.52 -10.58 13.71
C GLY A 347 -16.21 -11.52 14.70
N LYS A 348 -16.94 -11.00 15.71
CA LYS A 348 -17.80 -11.82 16.58
C LYS A 348 -18.95 -12.38 15.75
N LEU A 349 -19.59 -11.52 14.95
CA LEU A 349 -20.66 -11.93 14.04
C LEU A 349 -20.15 -12.86 12.93
N LEU A 350 -18.96 -12.63 12.37
CA LEU A 350 -18.35 -13.55 11.39
C LEU A 350 -18.16 -14.95 11.97
N ARG A 351 -17.81 -15.04 13.26
CA ARG A 351 -17.65 -16.32 13.96
C ARG A 351 -18.98 -17.00 14.26
N THR A 352 -20.02 -16.26 14.64
CA THR A 352 -21.30 -16.82 15.10
C THR A 352 -22.31 -17.00 13.97
N GLU A 353 -22.38 -16.06 13.04
CA GLU A 353 -23.33 -15.99 11.93
C GLU A 353 -22.64 -15.51 10.63
N PRO A 354 -21.67 -16.28 10.08
CA PRO A 354 -20.87 -15.85 8.94
C PRO A 354 -21.70 -15.48 7.71
N ALA A 355 -22.82 -16.15 7.46
CA ALA A 355 -23.66 -15.88 6.30
C ALA A 355 -24.23 -14.45 6.26
N LYS A 356 -24.60 -13.86 7.42
CA LYS A 356 -25.04 -12.46 7.52
C LYS A 356 -23.92 -11.48 7.17
N VAL A 357 -22.70 -11.78 7.63
CA VAL A 357 -21.52 -10.99 7.31
C VAL A 357 -21.21 -11.09 5.82
N MET A 358 -21.29 -12.28 5.23
CA MET A 358 -21.06 -12.48 3.80
C MET A 358 -22.09 -11.76 2.92
N ASP A 359 -23.36 -11.68 3.32
CA ASP A 359 -24.37 -10.84 2.63
C ASP A 359 -23.97 -9.36 2.63
N THR A 360 -23.48 -8.85 3.77
CA THR A 360 -22.97 -7.48 3.88
C THR A 360 -21.77 -7.25 2.95
N VAL A 361 -20.84 -8.21 2.89
CA VAL A 361 -19.67 -8.12 2.01
C VAL A 361 -20.09 -8.13 0.54
N GLN A 362 -20.99 -9.03 0.14
CA GLN A 362 -21.49 -9.10 -1.25
C GLN A 362 -22.12 -7.77 -1.68
N LYS A 363 -22.96 -7.16 -0.83
CA LYS A 363 -23.56 -5.84 -1.08
C LYS A 363 -22.52 -4.73 -1.22
N PHE A 364 -21.51 -4.73 -0.35
CA PHE A 364 -20.44 -3.74 -0.40
C PHE A 364 -19.55 -3.87 -1.65
N LEU A 365 -19.30 -5.09 -2.11
CA LEU A 365 -18.56 -5.36 -3.34
C LEU A 365 -19.39 -5.09 -4.61
N GLY A 366 -20.72 -5.03 -4.48
CA GLY A 366 -21.62 -4.83 -5.60
C GLY A 366 -21.65 -6.03 -6.56
N VAL A 367 -21.50 -7.26 -6.02
CA VAL A 367 -21.56 -8.47 -6.86
C VAL A 367 -22.97 -8.66 -7.41
N THR A 368 -23.06 -9.00 -8.70
CA THR A 368 -24.34 -9.19 -9.39
C THR A 368 -25.03 -10.49 -8.93
N ASN A 369 -24.27 -11.58 -8.82
CA ASN A 369 -24.81 -12.92 -8.53
C ASN A 369 -24.62 -13.27 -7.05
N THR A 370 -25.52 -12.82 -6.18
CA THR A 370 -25.40 -13.09 -4.74
C THR A 370 -25.61 -14.57 -4.40
N ILE A 371 -24.73 -15.12 -3.57
CA ILE A 371 -24.84 -16.46 -2.97
C ILE A 371 -25.46 -16.38 -1.58
N ASP A 372 -26.35 -17.32 -1.31
CA ASP A 372 -26.87 -17.58 0.03
C ASP A 372 -25.91 -18.49 0.81
N TYR A 373 -25.07 -17.88 1.64
CA TYR A 373 -24.12 -18.59 2.49
C TYR A 373 -24.77 -19.41 3.62
N HIS A 374 -26.06 -19.22 3.92
CA HIS A 374 -26.76 -20.11 4.86
C HIS A 374 -26.91 -21.53 4.30
N LYS A 375 -26.88 -21.68 2.97
CA LYS A 375 -26.99 -22.98 2.29
C LYS A 375 -25.64 -23.64 2.02
N THR A 376 -24.55 -22.87 2.06
CA THR A 376 -23.20 -23.35 1.71
C THR A 376 -22.26 -23.44 2.90
N LEU A 377 -22.66 -22.95 4.06
CA LEU A 377 -21.93 -23.10 5.32
C LEU A 377 -22.73 -23.94 6.32
N ALA A 378 -22.03 -24.73 7.11
CA ALA A 378 -22.59 -25.50 8.21
C ALA A 378 -21.72 -25.36 9.46
N PHE A 379 -22.34 -25.31 10.63
CA PHE A 379 -21.62 -25.34 11.91
C PHE A 379 -21.15 -26.77 12.20
N ASP A 380 -19.84 -26.94 12.42
CA ASP A 380 -19.26 -28.23 12.80
C ASP A 380 -19.04 -28.25 14.32
N PRO A 381 -19.80 -29.06 15.10
CA PRO A 381 -19.69 -29.08 16.56
C PRO A 381 -18.34 -29.57 17.06
N LYS A 382 -17.68 -30.46 16.31
CA LYS A 382 -16.36 -31.00 16.70
C LYS A 382 -15.28 -29.95 16.53
N LYS A 383 -15.36 -29.16 15.46
CA LYS A 383 -14.47 -28.02 15.22
C LYS A 383 -14.82 -26.84 16.13
N GLY A 384 -16.10 -26.62 16.43
CA GLY A 384 -16.61 -25.45 17.17
C GLY A 384 -16.71 -24.18 16.31
N PHE A 385 -16.69 -24.32 14.98
CA PHE A 385 -16.73 -23.21 14.03
C PHE A 385 -17.55 -23.58 12.80
N TRP A 386 -17.99 -22.56 12.06
CA TRP A 386 -18.59 -22.73 10.75
C TRP A 386 -17.56 -23.15 9.70
N CYS A 387 -17.97 -24.06 8.83
CA CYS A 387 -17.18 -24.68 7.79
C CYS A 387 -17.94 -24.69 6.47
N GLN A 388 -17.23 -24.88 5.36
CA GLN A 388 -17.87 -25.06 4.05
C GLN A 388 -18.65 -26.39 4.04
N LEU A 389 -19.91 -26.34 3.63
CA LEU A 389 -20.73 -27.52 3.39
C LEU A 389 -20.39 -28.10 2.01
N LEU A 390 -20.11 -29.41 1.98
CA LEU A 390 -19.87 -30.18 0.77
C LEU A 390 -21.04 -31.14 0.51
N GLU A 391 -21.03 -31.75 -0.67
CA GLU A 391 -21.99 -32.80 -1.04
C GLU A 391 -22.00 -33.96 -0.01
N GLY A 392 -23.20 -34.50 0.23
CA GLY A 392 -23.40 -35.57 1.19
C GLY A 392 -23.27 -35.16 2.67
N GLY A 393 -23.36 -33.85 2.99
CA GLY A 393 -23.36 -33.35 4.36
C GLY A 393 -21.98 -33.27 5.02
N LYS A 394 -20.90 -33.48 4.26
CA LYS A 394 -19.53 -33.36 4.77
C LYS A 394 -19.13 -31.90 4.94
N THR A 395 -18.27 -31.61 5.92
CA THR A 395 -17.76 -30.25 6.18
C THR A 395 -16.29 -30.14 5.81
N LYS A 396 -15.92 -29.05 5.11
CA LYS A 396 -14.53 -28.64 4.88
C LYS A 396 -14.20 -27.47 5.79
N CYS A 397 -13.56 -27.78 6.91
CA CYS A 397 -13.19 -26.81 7.93
C CYS A 397 -11.80 -26.22 7.72
N LEU A 398 -11.56 -25.06 8.32
CA LEU A 398 -10.22 -24.47 8.44
C LEU A 398 -9.25 -25.41 9.19
N GLY A 399 -7.98 -25.36 8.79
CA GLY A 399 -6.91 -26.18 9.35
C GLY A 399 -6.71 -26.05 10.87
N LYS A 400 -5.89 -26.94 11.46
CA LYS A 400 -5.66 -27.02 12.91
C LYS A 400 -5.13 -25.71 13.53
N SER A 401 -4.40 -24.90 12.76
CA SER A 401 -3.85 -23.62 13.21
C SER A 401 -4.90 -22.50 13.36
N LYS A 402 -6.14 -22.71 12.91
CA LYS A 402 -7.24 -21.74 13.00
C LYS A 402 -8.30 -22.28 13.96
N GLY A 403 -8.69 -21.47 14.94
CA GLY A 403 -9.57 -21.92 16.03
C GLY A 403 -8.89 -22.89 17.00
N ARG A 404 -7.66 -22.58 17.41
CA ARG A 404 -6.93 -23.39 18.41
C ARG A 404 -7.72 -23.42 19.73
N LYS A 405 -7.71 -24.56 20.40
CA LYS A 405 -8.21 -24.70 21.77
C LYS A 405 -7.08 -24.33 22.74
N TYR A 406 -7.31 -23.31 23.55
CA TYR A 406 -6.41 -22.87 24.61
C TYR A 406 -7.24 -22.42 25.81
N PRO A 407 -6.66 -22.37 27.03
CA PRO A 407 -7.38 -21.92 28.22
C PRO A 407 -8.01 -20.55 28.02
N GLU A 408 -9.12 -20.28 28.70
CA GLU A 408 -9.68 -18.93 28.71
C GLU A 408 -8.67 -17.94 29.33
N MET A 409 -8.72 -16.69 28.87
CA MET A 409 -7.93 -15.61 29.45
C MET A 409 -8.36 -15.38 30.90
N ASP A 410 -7.38 -15.22 31.80
CA ASP A 410 -7.66 -14.93 33.21
C ASP A 410 -8.43 -13.62 33.39
N LEU A 411 -9.23 -13.56 34.45
CA LEU A 411 -10.15 -12.45 34.71
C LEU A 411 -9.40 -11.13 34.95
N ASP A 412 -8.23 -11.19 35.61
CA ASP A 412 -7.42 -10.01 35.92
C ASP A 412 -6.84 -9.39 34.64
N SER A 413 -6.31 -10.21 33.73
CA SER A 413 -5.88 -9.77 32.39
C SER A 413 -7.03 -9.20 31.58
N ARG A 414 -8.23 -9.81 31.66
CA ARG A 414 -9.42 -9.28 30.98
C ARG A 414 -9.81 -7.91 31.52
N ALA A 415 -9.82 -7.73 32.83
CA ALA A 415 -10.14 -6.46 33.49
C ALA A 415 -9.10 -5.39 33.15
N PHE A 416 -7.80 -5.72 33.23
CA PHE A 416 -6.70 -4.83 32.85
C PHE A 416 -6.84 -4.35 31.39
N LEU A 417 -7.08 -5.26 30.45
CA LEU A 417 -7.20 -4.90 29.04
C LEU A 417 -8.48 -4.14 28.73
N LYS A 418 -9.57 -4.40 29.47
CA LYS A 418 -10.80 -3.62 29.35
C LYS A 418 -10.55 -2.15 29.70
N ASP A 419 -9.82 -1.89 30.79
CA ASP A 419 -9.43 -0.53 31.17
C ASP A 419 -8.46 0.09 30.16
N TYR A 420 -7.41 -0.65 29.77
CA TYR A 420 -6.41 -0.22 28.79
C TYR A 420 -7.02 0.22 27.44
N TYR A 421 -8.00 -0.52 26.92
CA TYR A 421 -8.64 -0.22 25.64
C TYR A 421 -9.85 0.71 25.74
N ARG A 422 -10.26 1.14 26.94
CA ARG A 422 -11.47 1.94 27.15
C ARG A 422 -11.53 3.16 26.22
N ASP A 423 -10.50 4.01 26.27
CA ASP A 423 -10.46 5.23 25.47
C ASP A 423 -10.32 4.92 23.98
N HIS A 424 -9.54 3.89 23.63
CA HIS A 424 -9.42 3.41 22.25
C HIS A 424 -10.77 2.95 21.67
N ASN A 425 -11.60 2.27 22.46
CA ASN A 425 -12.92 1.79 22.06
C ASN A 425 -13.93 2.95 21.95
N ILE A 426 -13.83 3.96 22.83
CA ILE A 426 -14.62 5.19 22.71
C ILE A 426 -14.29 5.90 21.39
N GLU A 427 -13.00 6.11 21.09
CA GLU A 427 -12.60 6.75 19.84
C GLU A 427 -12.98 5.93 18.60
N LEU A 428 -12.85 4.60 18.66
CA LEU A 428 -13.34 3.71 17.60
C LEU A 428 -14.84 3.89 17.36
N SER A 429 -15.65 3.98 18.42
CA SER A 429 -17.10 4.13 18.27
C SER A 429 -17.47 5.45 17.57
N LYS A 430 -16.81 6.55 17.91
CA LYS A 430 -16.98 7.85 17.26
C LYS A 430 -16.55 7.80 15.79
N LEU A 431 -15.40 7.17 15.52
CA LEU A 431 -14.86 7.05 14.17
C LEU A 431 -15.79 6.22 13.27
N LEU A 432 -16.25 5.06 13.73
CA LEU A 432 -17.16 4.21 12.97
C LEU A 432 -18.49 4.91 12.69
N TYR A 433 -19.02 5.65 13.67
CA TYR A 433 -20.20 6.48 13.47
C TYR A 433 -19.98 7.54 12.38
N LYS A 434 -18.85 8.26 12.42
CA LYS A 434 -18.46 9.25 11.39
C LYS A 434 -18.32 8.62 10.00
N MET A 435 -17.83 7.39 9.92
CA MET A 435 -17.72 6.63 8.67
C MET A 435 -19.06 6.07 8.16
N GLY A 436 -20.15 6.19 8.93
CA GLY A 436 -21.43 5.55 8.62
C GLY A 436 -21.39 4.01 8.76
N GLN A 437 -20.44 3.47 9.53
CA GLN A 437 -20.30 2.04 9.76
C GLN A 437 -21.14 1.60 10.96
N THR A 438 -21.68 0.38 10.90
CA THR A 438 -22.40 -0.20 12.03
C THR A 438 -21.44 -0.62 13.13
N LEU A 439 -21.71 -0.23 14.39
CA LEU A 439 -20.86 -0.63 15.51
C LEU A 439 -20.88 -2.16 15.71
N PRO A 440 -19.71 -2.83 15.79
CA PRO A 440 -19.63 -4.26 16.12
C PRO A 440 -20.34 -4.58 17.44
N THR A 441 -20.93 -5.77 17.52
CA THR A 441 -21.66 -6.27 18.70
C THR A 441 -20.81 -6.24 19.97
N TRP A 442 -19.57 -6.74 19.88
CA TRP A 442 -18.62 -6.73 21.00
C TRP A 442 -18.30 -5.32 21.52
N LEU A 443 -18.29 -4.32 20.64
CA LEU A 443 -17.98 -2.93 21.00
C LEU A 443 -19.17 -2.29 21.73
N ARG A 444 -20.39 -2.59 21.31
CA ARG A 444 -21.60 -2.13 22.02
C ARG A 444 -21.67 -2.70 23.43
N GLU A 445 -21.40 -4.00 23.59
CA GLU A 445 -21.35 -4.67 24.88
C GLU A 445 -20.28 -4.06 25.80
N ASP A 446 -19.09 -3.77 25.26
CA ASP A 446 -17.99 -3.17 26.03
C ASP A 446 -18.35 -1.76 26.53
N LEU A 447 -18.89 -0.92 25.65
CA LEU A 447 -19.25 0.47 25.98
C LEU A 447 -20.46 0.59 26.91
N GLN A 448 -21.40 -0.35 26.86
CA GLN A 448 -22.52 -0.40 27.82
C GLN A 448 -22.03 -0.64 29.25
N ASN A 449 -21.04 -1.53 29.40
CA ASN A 449 -20.44 -1.86 30.70
C ASN A 449 -19.39 -0.83 31.18
N THR A 450 -19.38 0.36 30.57
CA THR A 450 -18.45 1.47 30.83
C THR A 450 -19.19 2.72 31.31
N ARG A 451 -20.52 2.76 31.14
CA ARG A 451 -21.42 3.70 31.81
C ARG A 451 -21.84 3.13 33.15
#